data_AF-A0A1V8U8W5-F1
#
_entry.id   AF-A0A1V8U8W5-F1
#
_cell.length_a   1.000
_cell.length_b   1.000
_cell.length_c   1.000
_cell.angle_alpha   90.00
_cell.angle_beta   90.00
_cell.angle_gamma   90.00
#
_symmetry.space_group_name_H-M   'P 1'
#
loop_
_entity.id
_entity.type
_entity.pdbx_description
1 polymer ?
#
loop_
_entity_poly.entity_id
_entity_poly.type
_entity_poly.pdbx_seq_one_letter_code
_entity_poly.pdbx_strand_id
1 'polypeptide(L)'
;MATINGDDTTTAGALAGANGDHPPPETTTTPKPSTFQTAVSAWRTLSLSTLLPTLDTAAQSLQTHQRTALLQRKDLAQRTKDFRKLPDEAKLTEFKDLLKHYQSYVDLLTEQGKDAAGAFMRVYTPLSDVPDPWPLLEAAVDAVGVVEEVLPRAEGEREDLRRRCEELEARAEESEREAEREREWKEIAEGEVEKKVKEVEEGWQAVLREKEDNWTAKES
;
A
#
# COMPACT_ATOMS: atom_id res chain seq x y z
N MET A 1 -43.69 14.53 41.18
CA MET A 1 -44.96 13.79 41.08
C MET A 1 -45.11 13.37 39.62
N ALA A 2 -45.04 12.11 39.19
CA ALA A 2 -44.88 10.80 39.82
C ALA A 2 -44.09 9.93 38.80
N THR A 3 -42.92 9.39 39.14
CA THR A 3 -42.68 8.01 39.64
C THR A 3 -43.15 6.88 38.72
N ILE A 4 -42.14 6.24 38.11
CA ILE A 4 -42.12 4.94 37.45
C ILE A 4 -42.21 3.83 38.52
N ASN A 5 -42.97 2.78 38.25
CA ASN A 5 -42.95 1.42 38.84
C ASN A 5 -43.66 0.53 37.79
N GLY A 6 -43.28 -0.69 37.44
CA GLY A 6 -42.31 -1.64 37.95
C GLY A 6 -42.76 -3.06 37.53
N ASP A 7 -41.78 -3.97 37.47
CA ASP A 7 -41.85 -5.44 37.53
C ASP A 7 -42.09 -6.33 36.28
N ASP A 8 -40.97 -6.94 35.90
CA ASP A 8 -40.70 -8.36 35.64
C ASP A 8 -41.86 -9.37 35.67
N THR A 9 -41.83 -10.30 34.71
CA THR A 9 -41.89 -11.73 35.03
C THR A 9 -41.25 -12.59 33.93
N THR A 10 -40.24 -13.33 34.37
CA THR A 10 -39.61 -14.49 33.75
C THR A 10 -40.61 -15.55 33.27
N THR A 11 -40.38 -16.14 32.09
CA THR A 11 -40.82 -17.52 31.81
C THR A 11 -39.74 -18.25 31.00
N ALA A 12 -39.18 -19.29 31.61
CA ALA A 12 -38.27 -20.24 30.99
C ALA A 12 -39.06 -21.40 30.34
N GLY A 13 -38.61 -21.92 29.20
CA GLY A 13 -39.22 -23.07 28.55
C GLY A 13 -38.44 -23.65 27.36
N ALA A 14 -37.45 -24.49 27.69
CA ALA A 14 -37.05 -25.76 27.05
C ALA A 14 -37.03 -25.97 25.51
N LEU A 15 -35.81 -26.22 24.99
CA LEU A 15 -35.31 -27.37 24.20
C LEU A 15 -36.15 -27.99 23.05
N ALA A 16 -35.61 -27.89 21.82
CA ALA A 16 -35.38 -28.94 20.78
C ALA A 16 -35.27 -28.23 19.40
N GLY A 17 -34.16 -28.29 18.65
CA GLY A 17 -33.70 -29.49 17.94
C GLY A 17 -34.25 -29.51 16.51
N ALA A 18 -33.63 -28.76 15.57
CA ALA A 18 -33.84 -28.95 14.13
C ALA A 18 -32.61 -28.47 13.34
N ASN A 19 -31.96 -29.42 12.67
CA ASN A 19 -30.87 -29.21 11.71
C ASN A 19 -31.31 -28.26 10.60
N GLY A 20 -30.59 -27.14 10.45
CA GLY A 20 -30.62 -26.29 9.28
C GLY A 20 -29.19 -26.11 8.78
N ASP A 21 -28.74 -27.02 7.93
CA ASP A 21 -27.49 -26.90 7.19
C ASP A 21 -27.71 -25.86 6.07
N HIS A 22 -27.65 -24.58 6.45
CA HIS A 22 -27.62 -23.46 5.52
C HIS A 22 -26.21 -22.85 5.61
N PRO A 23 -25.42 -22.86 4.53
CA PRO A 23 -24.17 -22.12 4.53
C PRO A 23 -24.48 -20.62 4.74
N PRO A 24 -23.69 -19.92 5.57
CA PRO A 24 -23.92 -18.49 5.81
C PRO A 24 -23.84 -17.74 4.48
N PRO A 25 -24.66 -16.69 4.28
CA PRO A 25 -24.60 -15.90 3.06
C PRO A 25 -23.19 -15.34 2.94
N GLU A 26 -22.51 -15.69 1.85
CA GLU A 26 -21.27 -15.07 1.43
C GLU A 26 -21.53 -13.57 1.33
N THR A 27 -21.18 -12.83 2.38
CA THR A 27 -21.04 -11.39 2.31
C THR A 27 -19.85 -11.16 1.37
N THR A 28 -20.15 -11.03 0.08
CA THR A 28 -19.32 -10.35 -0.91
C THR A 28 -19.25 -8.88 -0.50
N THR A 29 -18.54 -8.64 0.61
CA THR A 29 -18.08 -7.32 0.98
C THR A 29 -16.91 -7.04 0.04
N THR A 30 -17.24 -6.54 -1.15
CA THR A 30 -16.28 -5.71 -1.90
C THR A 30 -15.64 -4.76 -0.89
N PRO A 31 -14.31 -4.81 -0.69
CA PRO A 31 -13.68 -4.02 0.34
C PRO A 31 -13.91 -2.56 -0.02
N LYS A 32 -14.74 -1.88 0.77
CA LYS A 32 -14.84 -0.43 0.76
C LYS A 32 -13.41 0.07 0.92
N PRO A 33 -12.88 0.94 0.04
CA PRO A 33 -11.53 1.44 0.19
C PRO A 33 -11.38 1.96 1.61
N SER A 34 -10.32 1.53 2.30
CA SER A 34 -10.07 1.99 3.66
C SER A 34 -10.10 3.52 3.63
N THR A 35 -10.68 4.14 4.65
CA THR A 35 -10.72 5.61 4.80
C THR A 35 -9.35 6.23 4.56
N PHE A 36 -8.28 5.52 4.94
CA PHE A 36 -6.89 5.83 4.66
C PHE A 36 -6.55 5.90 3.17
N GLN A 37 -6.92 4.91 2.36
CA GLN A 37 -6.61 4.90 0.92
C GLN A 37 -7.37 5.99 0.17
N THR A 38 -8.62 6.26 0.55
CA THR A 38 -9.38 7.39 0.02
C THR A 38 -8.72 8.72 0.40
N ALA A 39 -8.29 8.87 1.65
CA ALA A 39 -7.59 10.07 2.11
C ALA A 39 -6.26 10.30 1.38
N VAL A 40 -5.43 9.26 1.22
CA VAL A 40 -4.18 9.33 0.45
C VAL A 40 -4.45 9.71 -1.02
N SER A 41 -5.50 9.17 -1.62
CA SER A 41 -5.88 9.55 -2.98
C SER A 41 -6.30 11.01 -3.07
N ALA A 42 -7.04 11.53 -2.09
CA ALA A 42 -7.47 12.93 -2.04
C ALA A 42 -6.27 13.88 -1.95
N TRP A 43 -5.30 13.58 -1.09
CA TRP A 43 -4.05 14.35 -0.97
C TRP A 43 -3.18 14.30 -2.23
N ARG A 44 -3.16 13.16 -2.94
CA ARG A 44 -2.49 13.05 -4.25
C ARG A 44 -3.17 13.89 -5.32
N THR A 45 -4.50 13.86 -5.37
CA THR A 45 -5.28 14.65 -6.33
C THR A 45 -5.16 16.15 -6.07
N LEU A 46 -5.16 16.59 -4.81
CA LEU A 46 -4.92 17.98 -4.43
C LEU A 46 -3.57 18.49 -4.94
N SER A 47 -2.54 17.63 -4.93
CA SER A 47 -1.21 17.90 -5.45
C SER A 47 -0.66 19.27 -5.02
N LEU A 48 -0.15 19.35 -3.80
CA LEU A 48 0.40 20.57 -3.22
C LEU A 48 1.49 21.23 -4.10
N SER A 49 2.23 20.43 -4.86
CA SER A 49 3.25 20.92 -5.80
C SER A 49 2.68 21.76 -6.95
N THR A 50 1.41 21.55 -7.32
CA THR A 50 0.70 22.34 -8.33
C THR A 50 -0.09 23.50 -7.72
N LEU A 51 -0.54 23.33 -6.48
CA LEU A 51 -1.27 24.35 -5.73
C LEU A 51 -0.36 25.54 -5.35
N LEU A 52 0.88 25.27 -4.93
CA LEU A 52 1.86 26.30 -4.54
C LEU A 52 2.13 27.33 -5.67
N PRO A 53 2.48 26.93 -6.90
CA PRO A 53 2.63 27.89 -8.02
C PRO A 53 1.38 28.73 -8.31
N THR A 54 0.19 28.17 -8.10
CA THR A 54 -1.07 28.89 -8.27
C THR A 54 -1.24 29.97 -7.19
N LEU A 55 -0.85 29.66 -5.94
CA LEU A 55 -0.84 30.61 -4.84
C LEU A 55 0.21 31.70 -5.06
N ASP A 56 1.40 31.36 -5.57
CA ASP A 56 2.44 32.35 -5.90
C ASP A 56 1.97 33.33 -6.97
N THR A 57 1.28 32.82 -8.00
CA THR A 57 0.69 33.64 -9.05
C THR A 57 -0.37 34.59 -8.49
N ALA A 58 -1.23 34.08 -7.58
CA ALA A 58 -2.21 34.90 -6.89
C ALA A 58 -1.57 35.99 -6.00
N ALA A 59 -0.48 35.65 -5.30
CA ALA A 59 0.26 36.61 -4.47
C ALA A 59 0.89 37.73 -5.31
N GLN A 60 1.50 37.39 -6.45
CA GLN A 60 2.07 38.36 -7.39
C GLN A 60 0.99 39.27 -8.00
N SER A 61 -0.14 38.70 -8.39
CA SER A 61 -1.31 39.46 -8.86
C SER A 61 -1.81 40.42 -7.77
N LEU A 62 -1.94 39.97 -6.53
CA LEU A 62 -2.38 40.80 -5.42
C LEU A 62 -1.41 41.97 -5.16
N GLN A 63 -0.11 41.73 -5.19
CA GLN A 63 0.89 42.79 -5.05
C GLN A 63 0.79 43.81 -6.20
N THR A 64 0.57 43.33 -7.42
CA THR A 64 0.36 44.17 -8.60
C THR A 64 -0.91 45.02 -8.45
N HIS A 65 -2.01 44.41 -8.00
CA HIS A 65 -3.28 45.09 -7.74
C HIS A 65 -3.11 46.21 -6.72
N GLN A 66 -2.41 45.95 -5.61
CA GLN A 66 -2.09 46.97 -4.60
C GLN A 66 -1.29 48.14 -5.18
N ARG A 67 -0.26 47.86 -5.98
CA ARG A 67 0.55 48.90 -6.63
C ARG A 67 -0.29 49.74 -7.60
N THR A 68 -1.08 49.09 -8.46
CA THR A 68 -1.94 49.77 -9.44
C THR A 68 -3.01 50.60 -8.75
N ALA A 69 -3.68 50.08 -7.72
CA ALA A 69 -4.67 50.82 -6.95
C ALA A 69 -4.08 52.06 -6.28
N LEU A 70 -2.85 51.97 -5.75
CA LEU A 70 -2.16 53.13 -5.17
C LEU A 70 -1.81 54.19 -6.22
N LEU A 71 -1.32 53.79 -7.39
CA LEU A 71 -0.98 54.73 -8.47
C LEU A 71 -2.23 55.43 -9.01
N GLN A 72 -3.28 54.67 -9.31
CA GLN A 72 -4.55 55.20 -9.82
C GLN A 72 -5.23 56.11 -8.79
N ARG A 73 -5.17 55.77 -7.49
CA ARG A 73 -5.66 56.64 -6.42
C ARG A 73 -4.92 57.98 -6.36
N LYS A 74 -3.58 57.96 -6.53
CA LYS A 74 -2.76 59.17 -6.56
C LYS A 74 -3.08 60.05 -7.78
N ASP A 75 -3.21 59.43 -8.95
CA ASP A 75 -3.60 60.13 -10.19
C ASP A 75 -4.99 60.78 -10.05
N LEU A 76 -5.97 60.02 -9.55
CA LEU A 76 -7.32 60.52 -9.32
C LEU A 76 -7.35 61.69 -8.32
N ALA A 77 -6.57 61.61 -7.24
CA ALA A 77 -6.43 62.70 -6.27
C ALA A 77 -5.83 63.96 -6.91
N GLN A 78 -4.83 63.79 -7.78
CA GLN A 78 -4.20 64.89 -8.51
C GLN A 78 -5.17 65.54 -9.51
N ARG A 79 -5.86 64.75 -10.34
CA ARG A 79 -6.90 65.23 -11.27
C ARG A 79 -8.01 65.99 -10.55
N THR A 80 -8.43 65.50 -9.39
CA THR A 80 -9.44 66.17 -8.55
C THR A 80 -8.94 67.53 -8.05
N LYS A 81 -7.68 67.58 -7.62
CA LYS A 81 -7.03 68.83 -7.19
C LYS A 81 -6.92 69.83 -8.33
N ASP A 82 -6.59 69.38 -9.53
CA ASP A 82 -6.45 70.26 -10.70
C ASP A 82 -7.82 70.72 -11.23
N PHE A 83 -8.82 69.85 -11.27
CA PHE A 83 -10.20 70.22 -11.56
C PHE A 83 -10.71 71.34 -10.63
N ARG A 84 -10.38 71.28 -9.34
CA ARG A 84 -10.79 72.31 -8.36
C ARG A 84 -10.20 73.69 -8.66
N LYS A 85 -9.05 73.77 -9.34
CA LYS A 85 -8.38 75.03 -9.70
C LYS A 85 -8.92 75.66 -10.97
N LEU A 86 -9.71 74.93 -11.76
CA LEU A 86 -10.27 75.43 -13.02
C LEU A 86 -11.29 76.56 -12.77
N PRO A 87 -11.47 77.49 -13.71
CA PRO A 87 -12.60 78.40 -13.72
C PRO A 87 -13.92 77.65 -13.97
N ASP A 88 -15.05 78.21 -13.57
CA ASP A 88 -16.35 77.51 -13.54
C ASP A 88 -16.83 77.11 -14.95
N GLU A 89 -16.55 77.92 -15.97
CA GLU A 89 -16.85 77.61 -17.37
C GLU A 89 -16.10 76.35 -17.85
N ALA A 90 -14.85 76.15 -17.40
CA ALA A 90 -14.05 74.97 -17.75
C ALA A 90 -14.40 73.74 -16.90
N LYS A 91 -14.93 73.93 -15.68
CA LYS A 91 -15.39 72.80 -14.86
C LYS A 91 -16.56 72.06 -15.52
N LEU A 92 -17.48 72.78 -16.16
CA LEU A 92 -18.63 72.16 -16.85
C LEU A 92 -18.19 71.22 -17.97
N THR A 93 -17.09 71.51 -18.66
CA THR A 93 -16.57 70.66 -19.73
C THR A 93 -15.77 69.47 -19.20
N GLU A 94 -14.94 69.69 -18.18
CA GLU A 94 -14.04 68.66 -17.61
C GLU A 94 -14.74 67.70 -16.63
N PHE A 95 -15.91 68.06 -16.08
CA PHE A 95 -16.59 67.26 -15.05
C PHE A 95 -16.90 65.83 -15.53
N LYS A 96 -17.32 65.69 -16.80
CA LYS A 96 -17.60 64.36 -17.38
C LYS A 96 -16.35 63.49 -17.42
N ASP A 97 -15.19 64.07 -17.71
CA ASP A 97 -13.93 63.34 -17.75
C ASP A 97 -13.50 62.92 -16.34
N LEU A 98 -13.57 63.83 -15.36
CA LEU A 98 -13.27 63.52 -13.97
C LEU A 98 -14.17 62.39 -13.43
N LEU A 99 -15.48 62.43 -13.71
CA LEU A 99 -16.40 61.39 -13.29
C LEU A 99 -16.05 60.02 -13.89
N LYS A 100 -15.66 59.97 -15.16
CA LYS A 100 -15.19 58.72 -15.80
C LYS A 100 -13.96 58.16 -15.10
N HIS A 101 -13.00 59.00 -14.72
CA HIS A 101 -11.82 58.53 -13.98
C HIS A 101 -12.18 57.95 -12.60
N TYR A 102 -13.15 58.55 -11.89
CA TYR A 102 -13.68 57.98 -10.64
C TYR A 102 -14.35 56.63 -10.86
N GLN A 103 -15.19 56.52 -11.90
CA GLN A 103 -15.85 55.26 -12.26
C GLN A 103 -14.83 54.17 -12.58
N SER A 104 -13.85 54.47 -13.45
CA SER A 104 -12.77 53.53 -13.80
C SER A 104 -11.98 53.06 -12.56
N TYR A 105 -11.74 53.94 -11.58
CA TYR A 105 -11.08 53.54 -10.34
C TYR A 105 -11.94 52.62 -9.46
N VAL A 106 -13.25 52.86 -9.40
CA VAL A 106 -14.20 51.98 -8.69
C VAL A 106 -14.30 50.62 -9.38
N ASP A 107 -14.39 50.60 -10.71
CA ASP A 107 -14.43 49.38 -11.50
C ASP A 107 -13.15 48.56 -11.31
N LEU A 108 -11.98 49.22 -11.35
CA LEU A 108 -10.69 48.61 -11.04
C LEU A 108 -10.69 47.95 -9.66
N LEU A 109 -11.12 48.66 -8.60
CA LEU A 109 -11.16 48.07 -7.25
C LEU A 109 -12.13 46.88 -7.17
N THR A 110 -13.26 46.97 -7.88
CA THR A 110 -14.27 45.91 -7.93
C THR A 110 -13.73 44.67 -8.64
N GLU A 111 -13.01 44.84 -9.75
CA GLU A 111 -12.34 43.77 -10.48
C GLU A 111 -11.25 43.10 -9.63
N GLN A 112 -10.39 43.91 -9.00
CA GLN A 112 -9.35 43.40 -8.08
C GLN A 112 -9.94 42.59 -6.92
N GLY A 113 -11.09 43.03 -6.37
CA GLY A 113 -11.81 42.31 -5.32
C GLY A 113 -12.36 40.96 -5.79
N LYS A 114 -12.93 40.91 -7.01
CA LYS A 114 -13.40 39.66 -7.62
C LYS A 114 -12.23 38.69 -7.86
N ASP A 115 -11.10 39.20 -8.35
CA ASP A 115 -9.92 38.39 -8.60
C ASP A 115 -9.34 37.81 -7.31
N ALA A 116 -9.26 38.61 -6.25
CA ALA A 116 -8.81 38.16 -4.94
C ALA A 116 -9.73 37.08 -4.34
N ALA A 117 -11.06 37.29 -4.42
CA ALA A 117 -12.03 36.30 -3.99
C ALA A 117 -11.95 35.01 -4.81
N GLY A 118 -11.79 35.11 -6.14
CA GLY A 118 -11.63 33.97 -7.03
C GLY A 118 -10.31 33.22 -6.81
N ALA A 119 -9.21 33.93 -6.51
CA ALA A 119 -7.95 33.32 -6.12
C ALA A 119 -8.06 32.56 -4.79
N PHE A 120 -8.73 33.15 -3.79
CA PHE A 120 -8.99 32.49 -2.51
C PHE A 120 -9.79 31.19 -2.69
N MET A 121 -10.90 31.24 -3.43
CA MET A 121 -11.75 30.05 -3.62
C MET A 121 -11.07 28.94 -4.41
N ARG A 122 -10.18 29.27 -5.34
CA ARG A 122 -9.36 28.28 -6.08
C ARG A 122 -8.46 27.46 -5.16
N VAL A 123 -8.05 28.02 -4.03
CA VAL A 123 -7.21 27.33 -3.03
C VAL A 123 -8.08 26.69 -1.95
N TYR A 124 -9.08 27.41 -1.45
CA TYR A 124 -9.92 26.96 -0.34
C TYR A 124 -10.74 25.71 -0.71
N THR A 125 -11.41 25.71 -1.86
CA THR A 125 -12.29 24.61 -2.28
C THR A 125 -11.59 23.25 -2.29
N PRO A 126 -10.46 23.07 -3.01
CA PRO A 126 -9.81 21.76 -3.03
C PRO A 126 -9.18 21.39 -1.68
N LEU A 127 -8.80 22.38 -0.86
CA LEU A 127 -8.25 22.13 0.47
C LEU A 127 -9.34 21.76 1.51
N SER A 128 -10.57 22.25 1.35
CA SER A 128 -11.69 21.88 2.22
C SER A 128 -12.22 20.47 1.96
N ASP A 129 -11.96 19.94 0.77
CA ASP A 129 -12.44 18.62 0.35
C ASP A 129 -11.52 17.47 0.79
N VAL A 130 -10.28 17.78 1.18
CA VAL A 130 -9.33 16.77 1.69
C VAL A 130 -9.48 16.55 3.19
N PRO A 131 -9.41 15.30 3.68
CA PRO A 131 -9.45 15.01 5.11
C PRO A 131 -8.17 15.48 5.81
N ASP A 132 -8.25 15.76 7.11
CA ASP A 132 -7.11 16.11 7.96
C ASP A 132 -5.92 15.14 7.75
N PRO A 133 -4.70 15.64 7.46
CA PRO A 133 -3.55 14.78 7.23
C PRO A 133 -2.95 14.23 8.53
N TRP A 134 -3.27 14.78 9.71
CA TRP A 134 -2.64 14.38 10.97
C TRP A 134 -2.81 12.88 11.29
N PRO A 135 -4.02 12.30 11.22
CA PRO A 135 -4.20 10.86 11.47
C PRO A 135 -3.47 9.96 10.47
N LEU A 136 -3.25 10.44 9.23
CA LEU A 136 -2.49 9.70 8.22
C LEU A 136 -1.01 9.64 8.58
N LEU A 137 -0.46 10.75 9.09
CA LEU A 137 0.93 10.85 9.50
C LEU A 137 1.20 10.03 10.76
N GLU A 138 0.29 10.05 11.73
CA GLU A 138 0.37 9.23 12.95
C GLU A 138 0.40 7.73 12.59
N ALA A 139 -0.56 7.27 11.77
CA ALA A 139 -0.58 5.89 11.30
C ALA A 139 0.68 5.51 10.49
N ALA A 140 1.26 6.44 9.73
CA ALA A 140 2.49 6.20 9.00
C ALA A 140 3.70 6.05 9.94
N VAL A 141 3.79 6.87 11.00
CA VAL A 141 4.84 6.76 12.02
C VAL A 141 4.72 5.44 12.78
N ASP A 142 3.51 5.07 13.20
CA ASP A 142 3.26 3.80 13.87
C ASP A 142 3.64 2.61 12.99
N ALA A 143 3.29 2.65 11.69
CA ALA A 143 3.65 1.60 10.74
C ALA A 143 5.18 1.47 10.57
N VAL A 144 5.92 2.58 10.57
CA VAL A 144 7.38 2.56 10.54
C VAL A 144 7.93 1.91 11.82
N GLY A 145 7.39 2.25 12.99
CA GLY A 145 7.77 1.62 14.26
C GLY A 145 7.55 0.11 14.26
N VAL A 146 6.40 -0.36 13.76
CA VAL A 146 6.12 -1.80 13.62
C VAL A 146 7.11 -2.47 12.67
N VAL A 147 7.46 -1.83 11.56
CA VAL A 147 8.46 -2.37 10.62
C VAL A 147 9.83 -2.47 11.28
N GLU A 148 10.26 -1.46 12.04
CA GLU A 148 11.52 -1.49 12.77
C GLU A 148 11.59 -2.61 13.82
N GLU A 149 10.47 -2.94 14.47
CA GLU A 149 10.40 -4.06 15.42
C GLU A 149 10.36 -5.43 14.74
N VAL A 150 9.58 -5.56 13.65
CA VAL A 150 9.30 -6.86 13.02
C VAL A 150 10.41 -7.28 12.05
N LEU A 151 11.06 -6.33 11.38
CA LEU A 151 12.05 -6.62 10.35
C LEU A 151 13.24 -7.44 10.89
N PRO A 152 13.90 -7.09 12.02
CA PRO A 152 15.01 -7.88 12.54
C PRO A 152 14.61 -9.30 12.93
N ARG A 153 13.39 -9.46 13.47
CA ARG A 153 12.85 -10.77 13.82
C ARG A 153 12.62 -11.61 12.57
N ALA A 154 11.99 -11.04 11.54
CA ALA A 154 11.76 -11.73 10.28
C ALA A 154 13.08 -12.10 9.58
N GLU A 155 14.09 -11.23 9.63
CA GLU A 155 15.42 -11.53 9.10
C GLU A 155 16.12 -12.65 9.86
N GLY A 156 16.02 -12.67 11.19
CA GLY A 156 16.55 -13.75 12.03
C GLY A 156 15.85 -15.10 11.78
N GLU A 157 14.52 -15.10 11.70
CA GLU A 157 13.75 -16.31 11.35
C GLU A 157 14.11 -16.82 9.94
N ARG A 158 14.34 -15.92 8.98
CA ARG A 158 14.81 -16.27 7.63
C ARG A 158 16.21 -16.90 7.67
N GLU A 159 17.13 -16.36 8.46
CA GLU A 159 18.48 -16.91 8.61
C GLU A 159 18.44 -18.30 9.26
N ASP A 160 17.66 -18.48 10.32
CA ASP A 160 17.51 -19.76 10.99
C ASP A 160 16.86 -20.82 10.08
N LEU A 161 15.84 -20.45 9.31
CA LEU A 161 15.24 -21.33 8.31
C LEU A 161 16.25 -21.72 7.24
N ARG A 162 17.05 -20.77 6.75
CA ARG A 162 18.11 -21.04 5.78
C ARG A 162 19.14 -22.03 6.33
N ARG A 163 19.61 -21.82 7.58
CA ARG A 163 20.54 -22.73 8.26
C ARG A 163 19.97 -24.15 8.36
N ARG A 164 18.70 -24.28 8.75
CA ARG A 164 18.03 -25.60 8.83
C ARG A 164 17.88 -26.27 7.47
N CYS A 165 17.61 -25.51 6.41
CA CYS A 165 17.58 -26.07 5.04
C CYS A 165 18.96 -26.61 4.67
N GLU A 166 20.03 -25.84 4.88
CA GLU A 166 21.42 -26.27 4.61
C GLU A 166 21.80 -27.52 5.43
N GLU A 167 21.41 -27.60 6.71
CA GLU A 167 21.63 -28.78 7.56
C GLU A 167 20.85 -30.02 7.07
N LEU A 168 19.60 -29.85 6.65
CA LEU A 168 18.77 -30.94 6.12
C LEU A 168 19.28 -31.43 4.76
N GLU A 169 19.72 -30.53 3.89
CA GLU A 169 20.36 -30.86 2.61
C GLU A 169 21.62 -31.69 2.87
N ALA A 170 22.51 -31.26 3.79
CA ALA A 170 23.72 -31.99 4.12
C ALA A 170 23.41 -33.40 4.68
N ARG A 171 22.40 -33.54 5.56
CA ARG A 171 21.97 -34.83 6.09
C ARG A 171 21.37 -35.73 5.01
N ALA A 172 20.61 -35.16 4.08
CA ALA A 172 20.04 -35.91 2.96
C ALA A 172 21.16 -36.47 2.06
N GLU A 173 22.17 -35.65 1.73
CA GLU A 173 23.32 -36.12 0.95
C GLU A 173 24.14 -37.19 1.70
N GLU A 174 24.32 -37.07 3.01
CA GLU A 174 25.01 -38.08 3.82
C GLU A 174 24.26 -39.41 3.80
N SER A 175 22.94 -39.37 3.99
CA SER A 175 22.07 -40.56 3.91
C SER A 175 22.09 -41.20 2.52
N GLU A 176 22.14 -40.40 1.45
CA GLU A 176 22.25 -40.89 0.08
C GLU A 176 23.58 -41.62 -0.12
N ARG A 177 24.70 -41.03 0.33
CA ARG A 177 26.03 -41.66 0.28
C ARG A 177 26.11 -42.93 1.13
N GLU A 178 25.42 -42.99 2.27
CA GLU A 178 25.31 -44.23 3.06
C GLU A 178 24.53 -45.31 2.33
N ALA A 179 23.40 -44.96 1.72
CA ALA A 179 22.59 -45.89 0.94
C ALA A 179 23.34 -46.42 -0.29
N GLU A 180 24.13 -45.57 -0.97
CA GLU A 180 25.00 -45.99 -2.08
C GLU A 180 26.06 -47.00 -1.61
N ARG A 181 26.78 -46.70 -0.52
CA ARG A 181 27.77 -47.63 0.05
C ARG A 181 27.15 -48.97 0.46
N GLU A 182 25.94 -48.96 1.01
CA GLU A 182 25.23 -50.19 1.37
C GLU A 182 24.86 -51.01 0.12
N ARG A 183 24.45 -50.35 -0.97
CA ARG A 183 24.16 -51.03 -2.25
C ARG A 183 25.42 -51.64 -2.85
N GLU A 184 26.52 -50.90 -2.90
CA GLU A 184 27.82 -51.40 -3.38
C GLU A 184 28.28 -52.61 -2.56
N TRP A 185 28.16 -52.52 -1.22
CA TRP A 185 28.52 -53.63 -0.34
C TRP A 185 27.63 -54.86 -0.56
N LYS A 186 26.31 -54.68 -0.75
CA LYS A 186 25.37 -55.76 -1.07
C LYS A 186 25.72 -56.43 -2.39
N GLU A 187 26.02 -55.64 -3.44
CA GLU A 187 26.42 -56.17 -4.74
C GLU A 187 27.70 -57.02 -4.65
N ILE A 188 28.71 -56.55 -3.91
CA ILE A 188 29.94 -57.31 -3.67
C ILE A 188 29.63 -58.62 -2.92
N ALA A 189 28.84 -58.55 -1.84
CA ALA A 189 28.49 -59.72 -1.04
C ALA A 189 27.65 -60.75 -1.85
N GLU A 190 26.70 -60.29 -2.66
CA GLU A 190 25.92 -61.12 -3.56
C GLU A 190 26.81 -61.80 -4.60
N GLY A 191 27.75 -61.07 -5.21
CA GLY A 191 28.74 -61.64 -6.13
C GLY A 191 29.65 -62.69 -5.49
N GLU A 192 30.07 -62.49 -4.23
CA GLU A 192 30.81 -63.49 -3.47
C GLU A 192 29.98 -64.75 -3.17
N VAL A 193 28.71 -64.58 -2.82
CA VAL A 193 27.78 -65.70 -2.59
C VAL A 193 27.56 -66.46 -3.89
N GLU A 194 27.30 -65.76 -5.00
CA GLU A 194 27.13 -66.38 -6.32
C GLU A 194 28.36 -67.19 -6.72
N LYS A 195 29.56 -66.65 -6.50
CA LYS A 195 30.81 -67.38 -6.76
C LYS A 195 30.92 -68.66 -5.92
N LYS A 196 30.62 -68.60 -4.63
CA LYS A 196 30.63 -69.79 -3.76
C LYS A 196 29.59 -70.82 -4.19
N VAL A 197 28.40 -70.38 -4.60
CA VAL A 197 27.36 -71.28 -5.13
C VAL A 197 27.87 -71.98 -6.39
N LYS A 198 28.47 -71.26 -7.34
CA LYS A 198 29.07 -71.86 -8.55
C LYS A 198 30.17 -72.86 -8.21
N GLU A 199 31.09 -72.53 -7.30
CA GLU A 199 32.15 -73.45 -6.86
C GLU A 199 31.58 -74.75 -6.26
N VAL A 200 30.53 -74.64 -5.44
CA VAL A 200 29.83 -75.79 -4.85
C VAL A 200 29.11 -76.60 -5.95
N GLU A 201 28.38 -75.95 -6.85
CA GLU A 201 27.70 -76.60 -7.98
C GLU A 201 28.67 -77.34 -8.89
N GLU A 202 29.80 -76.72 -9.25
CA GLU A 202 30.87 -77.34 -10.03
C GLU A 202 31.46 -78.56 -9.28
N GLY A 203 31.68 -78.44 -7.97
CA GLY A 203 32.12 -79.55 -7.11
C GLY A 203 31.13 -80.72 -7.11
N TRP A 204 29.83 -80.45 -6.97
CA TRP A 204 28.78 -81.48 -7.04
C TRP A 204 28.68 -82.12 -8.42
N GLN A 205 28.76 -81.33 -9.49
CA GLN A 205 28.78 -81.86 -10.86
C GLN A 205 29.99 -82.75 -11.12
N ALA A 206 31.16 -82.40 -10.57
CA ALA A 206 32.35 -83.24 -10.67
C ALA A 206 32.16 -84.58 -9.94
N VAL A 207 31.59 -84.57 -8.74
CA VAL A 207 31.28 -85.80 -7.99
C VAL A 207 30.23 -86.65 -8.71
N LEU A 208 29.20 -86.02 -9.30
CA LEU A 208 28.21 -86.74 -10.09
C LEU A 208 28.83 -87.36 -11.34
N ARG A 209 29.68 -86.63 -12.07
CA ARG A 209 30.44 -87.16 -13.21
C ARG A 209 31.33 -88.33 -12.80
N GLU A 210 32.08 -88.22 -11.71
CA GLU A 210 32.91 -89.33 -11.20
C GLU A 210 32.06 -90.56 -10.86
N LYS A 211 30.88 -90.38 -10.26
CA LYS A 211 29.96 -91.49 -9.99
C LYS A 211 29.39 -92.12 -11.26
N GLU A 212 29.07 -91.31 -12.26
CA GLU A 212 28.58 -91.79 -13.56
C GLU A 212 29.67 -92.53 -14.34
N ASP A 213 30.89 -91.99 -14.38
CA ASP A 213 32.07 -92.65 -14.94
C ASP A 213 32.38 -93.97 -14.22
N ASN A 214 32.28 -94.00 -12.88
CA ASN A 214 32.51 -95.22 -12.09
C ASN A 214 31.37 -96.24 -12.27
N TRP A 215 30.13 -95.80 -12.44
CA TRP A 215 28.99 -96.68 -12.71
C TRP A 215 29.10 -97.30 -14.11
N THR A 216 29.38 -96.49 -15.13
CA THR A 216 29.59 -96.96 -16.50
C THR A 216 30.80 -97.90 -16.62
N ALA A 217 31.89 -97.64 -15.88
CA ALA A 217 33.04 -98.54 -15.81
C ALA A 217 32.75 -99.88 -15.10
N LYS A 218 31.71 -99.95 -14.25
CA LYS A 218 31.27 -101.17 -13.57
C LYS A 218 30.34 -102.03 -14.43
N GLU A 219 29.80 -101.46 -15.50
CA GLU A 219 28.82 -102.08 -16.39
C GLU A 219 29.42 -102.52 -17.74
N SER A 220 30.69 -102.18 -18.01
CA SER A 220 31.51 -102.72 -19.11
C SER A 220 32.43 -103.85 -18.65
#